data_AF-A0AA96FQ05-F1
#
_entry.id   AF-A0AA96FQ05-F1
#
_cell.length_a   1.000
_cell.length_b   1.000
_cell.length_c   1.000
_cell.angle_alpha   90.00
_cell.angle_beta   90.00
_cell.angle_gamma   90.00
#
_symmetry.space_group_name_H-M   'P 1'
#
loop_
_entity.id
_entity.type
_entity.pdbx_description
1 polymer ?
#
loop_
_entity_poly.entity_id
_entity_poly.type
_entity_poly.pdbx_seq_one_letter_code
_entity_poly.pdbx_strand_id
1 'polypeptide(L)'
;MAPQRFHEQLDQIQRSMPDVPLAMGPDDAGEFLYEKGVVLARDGEEARLVEDTVRAHFTGATGLTPDRVRRASPETNRAGVTRIQVGDPGHGDRGGDRAVTHALRALREHERRAGRRLVSRNHVVSIASVNACPGDEPVPAPLTRGTNPAPAGTAYDADTAVGVLVIDTGLMHDYRAVPLLAHVRGDGQVGETDGNGVLQQYVGHGTFIAALVAAVAPNTDITVRGTLNDAGAILESDFGNRLFEAVDQHGWPDLISLSAGTSNGSTDGLLGVDAFMRELRAQDTLLVAAAGNNASATPFWPAAYAGLPGYADSVLSVGALRSDGEFGACFSNHGAWVTAYSPGERLTSALTGFDAPVPYVYQHSTYDACRFGFTYACTCQYPRHTGVLSEERETTSGKPDQVMFEGFAHWSGTSFATPVAAGMVAAHMTAHKERDPRAARRQLLEANTEYAEVRGAHVPALRPPTWRPVPVVRLAPPA
;
A
#
# COMPACT_ATOMS: atom_id res chain seq x y z
N MET A 1 7.85 10.69 -20.87
CA MET A 1 7.47 11.67 -19.83
C MET A 1 7.14 10.93 -18.55
N ALA A 2 8.15 10.65 -17.70
CA ALA A 2 8.02 9.68 -16.60
C ALA A 2 8.61 10.04 -15.22
N PRO A 3 9.45 11.09 -15.00
CA PRO A 3 9.90 11.39 -13.63
C PRO A 3 8.96 12.29 -12.80
N GLN A 4 8.04 13.07 -13.40
CA GLN A 4 7.31 14.14 -12.65
C GLN A 4 6.48 13.64 -11.47
N ARG A 5 5.67 12.57 -11.65
CA ARG A 5 4.77 12.07 -10.58
C ARG A 5 5.50 11.55 -9.34
N PHE A 6 6.64 10.89 -9.53
CA PHE A 6 7.41 10.40 -8.38
C PHE A 6 7.96 11.56 -7.55
N HIS A 7 8.38 12.65 -8.21
CA HIS A 7 8.81 13.87 -7.53
C HIS A 7 7.63 14.62 -6.88
N GLU A 8 6.45 14.65 -7.50
CA GLU A 8 5.22 15.21 -6.90
C GLU A 8 4.87 14.49 -5.59
N GLN A 9 4.95 13.16 -5.60
CA GLN A 9 4.74 12.34 -4.42
C GLN A 9 5.79 12.59 -3.33
N LEU A 10 7.07 12.66 -3.69
CA LEU A 10 8.14 13.02 -2.74
C LEU A 10 7.81 14.34 -2.07
N ASP A 11 7.47 15.38 -2.85
CA ASP A 11 7.18 16.71 -2.34
C ASP A 11 5.96 16.68 -1.39
N GLN A 12 4.95 15.89 -1.72
CA GLN A 12 3.77 15.72 -0.88
C GLN A 12 4.08 15.02 0.45
N ILE A 13 4.73 13.85 0.41
CA ILE A 13 5.04 13.09 1.62
C ILE A 13 6.03 13.89 2.49
N GLN A 14 6.96 14.61 1.87
CA GLN A 14 7.86 15.50 2.59
C GLN A 14 7.12 16.64 3.31
N ARG A 15 6.02 17.17 2.74
CA ARG A 15 5.18 18.18 3.40
C ARG A 15 4.42 17.61 4.59
N SER A 16 3.97 16.35 4.53
CA SER A 16 3.31 15.69 5.67
C SER A 16 4.30 15.24 6.75
N MET A 17 5.58 15.02 6.40
CA MET A 17 6.64 14.63 7.32
C MET A 17 7.75 15.71 7.40
N PRO A 18 7.47 16.92 7.94
CA PRO A 18 8.42 18.04 7.90
C PRO A 18 9.73 17.77 8.66
N ASP A 19 9.69 16.90 9.67
CA ASP A 19 10.84 16.57 10.51
C ASP A 19 11.66 15.36 10.01
N VAL A 20 11.24 14.75 8.89
CA VAL A 20 11.89 13.58 8.30
C VAL A 20 12.34 13.92 6.88
N PRO A 21 13.61 14.30 6.67
CA PRO A 21 14.11 14.54 5.32
C PRO A 21 14.11 13.25 4.50
N LEU A 22 13.52 13.29 3.31
CA LEU A 22 13.36 12.13 2.42
C LEU A 22 14.28 12.23 1.20
N ALA A 23 14.69 11.07 0.70
CA ALA A 23 15.46 10.92 -0.53
C ALA A 23 14.83 9.86 -1.44
N MET A 24 15.10 9.98 -2.73
CA MET A 24 14.69 9.01 -3.76
C MET A 24 15.80 8.00 -4.00
N GLY A 25 15.43 6.76 -4.32
CA GLY A 25 16.41 5.70 -4.60
C GLY A 25 15.97 4.69 -5.66
N PRO A 26 16.93 3.90 -6.17
CA PRO A 26 18.38 4.10 -6.02
C PRO A 26 18.87 5.26 -6.92
N ASP A 27 19.80 6.08 -6.42
CA ASP A 27 20.52 7.10 -7.20
C ASP A 27 19.62 7.91 -8.18
N ASP A 28 18.50 8.42 -7.67
CA ASP A 28 17.51 9.25 -8.39
C ASP A 28 16.59 8.54 -9.39
N ALA A 29 16.68 7.21 -9.51
CA ALA A 29 15.85 6.42 -10.41
C ALA A 29 14.35 6.41 -10.05
N GLY A 30 13.96 6.99 -8.91
CA GLY A 30 12.57 7.16 -8.52
C GLY A 30 11.82 5.84 -8.32
N GLU A 31 12.47 4.84 -7.72
CA GLU A 31 11.86 3.52 -7.49
C GLU A 31 11.23 3.40 -6.10
N PHE A 32 11.80 4.09 -5.10
CA PHE A 32 11.31 4.11 -3.72
C PHE A 32 11.81 5.35 -2.97
N LEU A 33 11.15 5.65 -1.86
CA LEU A 33 11.51 6.75 -0.95
C LEU A 33 12.07 6.18 0.36
N TYR A 34 13.02 6.90 0.96
CA TYR A 34 13.60 6.52 2.24
C TYR A 34 14.06 7.76 3.03
N GLU A 35 14.23 7.60 4.34
CA GLU A 35 14.76 8.63 5.23
C GLU A 35 16.23 8.92 4.91
N LYS A 36 16.52 10.19 4.65
CA LYS A 36 17.85 10.68 4.33
C LYS A 36 18.74 10.74 5.56
N GLY A 37 19.97 10.28 5.41
CA GLY A 37 21.02 10.24 6.42
C GLY A 37 20.84 9.11 7.42
N VAL A 38 19.89 8.19 7.23
CA VAL A 38 19.55 7.16 8.22
C VAL A 38 19.54 5.76 7.60
N VAL A 39 20.13 4.82 8.34
CA VAL A 39 20.03 3.38 8.07
C VAL A 39 19.37 2.67 9.24
N LEU A 40 18.80 1.50 8.97
CA LEU A 40 18.25 0.60 9.97
C LEU A 40 19.16 -0.60 10.18
N ALA A 41 19.25 -1.03 11.43
CA ALA A 41 19.87 -2.28 11.86
C ALA A 41 18.97 -2.95 12.91
N ARG A 42 19.15 -4.26 13.14
CA ARG A 42 18.49 -4.92 14.28
C ARG A 42 19.13 -4.46 15.59
N ASP A 43 18.35 -4.45 16.66
CA ASP A 43 18.82 -4.02 17.99
C ASP A 43 19.98 -4.87 18.53
N GLY A 44 20.66 -4.36 19.55
CA GLY A 44 21.76 -5.06 20.22
C GLY A 44 23.07 -5.06 19.43
N GLU A 45 23.71 -6.24 19.34
CA GLU A 45 25.04 -6.42 18.74
C GLU A 45 25.10 -6.07 17.25
N GLU A 46 24.01 -6.27 16.51
CA GLU A 46 23.95 -5.91 15.08
C GLU A 46 24.03 -4.41 14.87
N ALA A 47 23.24 -3.63 15.63
CA ALA A 47 23.31 -2.18 15.57
C ALA A 47 24.71 -1.67 15.97
N ARG A 48 25.35 -2.25 17.01
CA ARG A 48 26.73 -1.88 17.38
C ARG A 48 27.74 -2.19 16.27
N LEU A 49 27.63 -3.37 15.65
CA LEU A 49 28.46 -3.76 14.52
C LEU A 49 28.31 -2.78 13.33
N VAL A 50 27.07 -2.38 13.02
CA VAL A 50 26.80 -1.41 11.95
C VAL A 50 27.42 -0.06 12.28
N GLU A 51 27.22 0.45 13.50
CA GLU A 51 27.83 1.71 13.96
C GLU A 51 29.36 1.69 13.82
N ASP A 52 30.02 0.67 14.36
CA ASP A 52 31.48 0.56 14.36
C ASP A 52 32.04 0.42 12.94
N THR A 53 31.39 -0.39 12.10
CA THR A 53 31.82 -0.61 10.72
C THR A 53 31.67 0.65 9.88
N VAL A 54 30.54 1.35 10.00
CA VAL A 54 30.30 2.61 9.26
C VAL A 54 31.28 3.69 9.72
N ARG A 55 31.49 3.82 11.04
CA ARG A 55 32.43 4.81 11.62
C ARG A 55 33.85 4.59 11.11
N ALA A 56 34.33 3.35 11.13
CA ALA A 56 35.67 2.99 10.63
C ALA A 56 35.81 3.22 9.13
N HIS A 57 34.78 2.91 8.34
CA HIS A 57 34.81 3.11 6.90
C HIS A 57 34.79 4.61 6.52
N PHE A 58 34.10 5.44 7.31
CA PHE A 58 33.98 6.88 7.06
C PHE A 58 35.27 7.65 7.33
N THR A 59 36.13 7.17 8.24
CA THR A 59 37.47 7.74 8.45
C THR A 59 38.33 7.76 7.17
N GLY A 60 38.03 6.89 6.21
CA GLY A 60 38.72 6.82 4.91
C GLY A 60 37.99 7.49 3.73
N ALA A 61 36.79 8.05 3.94
CA ALA A 61 35.95 8.58 2.86
C ALA A 61 35.89 10.12 2.88
N THR A 62 36.12 10.75 1.73
CA THR A 62 36.10 12.21 1.60
C THR A 62 34.71 12.79 1.81
N GLY A 63 34.59 13.77 2.72
CA GLY A 63 33.33 14.49 2.98
C GLY A 63 32.34 13.80 3.93
N LEU A 64 32.72 12.65 4.51
CA LEU A 64 31.93 11.95 5.51
C LEU A 64 32.66 11.99 6.86
N THR A 65 31.94 12.29 7.96
CA THR A 65 32.54 12.42 9.28
C THR A 65 32.08 11.32 10.24
N PRO A 66 33.00 10.58 10.87
CA PRO A 66 32.67 9.55 11.85
C PRO A 66 31.75 10.02 12.99
N ASP A 67 31.87 11.28 13.44
CA ASP A 67 31.08 11.85 14.53
C ASP A 67 29.58 11.96 14.23
N ARG A 68 29.20 11.84 12.95
CA ARG A 68 27.79 11.83 12.53
C ARG A 68 27.13 10.47 12.69
N VAL A 69 27.92 9.40 12.91
CA VAL A 69 27.38 8.06 13.16
C VAL A 69 26.90 7.96 14.60
N ARG A 70 25.59 7.90 14.81
CA ARG A 70 24.96 7.78 16.13
C ARG A 70 23.57 7.16 16.07
N ARG A 71 23.12 6.56 17.16
CA ARG A 71 21.73 6.11 17.31
C ARG A 71 20.77 7.30 17.29
N ALA A 72 19.67 7.15 16.56
CA ALA A 72 18.61 8.13 16.40
C ALA A 72 17.26 7.67 16.99
N SER A 73 17.16 6.41 17.45
CA SER A 73 15.99 5.86 18.14
C SER A 73 16.39 5.15 19.44
N PRO A 74 15.43 4.91 20.36
CA PRO A 74 15.64 4.01 21.49
C PRO A 74 16.06 2.61 21.02
N GLU A 75 16.84 1.89 21.83
CA GLU A 75 17.31 0.53 21.53
C GLU A 75 16.22 -0.55 21.60
N THR A 76 15.01 -0.22 22.06
CA THR A 76 13.98 -1.23 22.36
C THR A 76 12.62 -0.75 21.88
N ASN A 77 12.22 -1.23 20.70
CA ASN A 77 10.81 -1.29 20.30
C ASN A 77 10.45 -2.75 19.98
N ARG A 78 9.16 -3.08 19.87
CA ARG A 78 8.76 -4.47 19.60
C ARG A 78 9.17 -4.96 18.20
N ALA A 79 9.39 -4.02 17.27
CA ALA A 79 9.93 -4.32 15.95
C ALA A 79 11.41 -4.75 15.96
N GLY A 80 12.15 -4.46 17.04
CA GLY A 80 13.54 -4.91 17.22
C GLY A 80 14.53 -4.21 16.29
N VAL A 81 14.25 -2.96 15.89
CA VAL A 81 15.08 -2.19 14.95
C VAL A 81 15.51 -0.84 15.52
N THR A 82 16.78 -0.52 15.27
CA THR A 82 17.41 0.76 15.63
C THR A 82 17.62 1.60 14.38
N ARG A 83 17.23 2.89 14.46
CA ARG A 83 17.61 3.93 13.51
C ARG A 83 19.02 4.43 13.84
N ILE A 84 19.92 4.38 12.86
CA ILE A 84 21.29 4.87 12.97
C ILE A 84 21.45 6.02 11.98
N GLN A 85 21.66 7.22 12.51
CA GLN A 85 22.05 8.36 11.70
C GLN A 85 23.50 8.14 11.24
N VAL A 86 23.73 8.19 9.93
CA VAL A 86 25.04 8.05 9.28
C VAL A 86 25.42 9.32 8.50
N GLY A 87 24.48 10.22 8.23
CA GLY A 87 24.72 11.46 7.50
C GLY A 87 24.03 12.66 8.14
N ASP A 88 24.27 13.84 7.58
CA ASP A 88 23.47 15.03 7.87
C ASP A 88 22.24 15.01 6.94
N PRO A 89 21.01 14.86 7.48
CA PRO A 89 19.79 14.82 6.69
C PRO A 89 19.58 16.08 5.84
N GLY A 90 20.14 17.23 6.25
CA GLY A 90 20.05 18.50 5.52
C GLY A 90 21.11 18.71 4.44
N HIS A 91 22.09 17.79 4.29
CA HIS A 91 23.22 17.96 3.37
C HIS A 91 22.97 17.34 1.99
N GLY A 92 23.27 18.06 0.90
CA GLY A 92 23.01 17.62 -0.48
C GLY A 92 21.58 17.92 -0.96
N ASP A 93 21.31 17.68 -2.25
CA ASP A 93 19.97 17.82 -2.84
C ASP A 93 19.03 16.66 -2.46
N ARG A 94 17.81 16.65 -3.00
CA ARG A 94 16.82 15.56 -2.79
C ARG A 94 17.21 14.27 -3.53
N GLY A 95 18.28 14.33 -4.32
CA GLY A 95 18.75 13.24 -5.14
C GLY A 95 19.95 12.51 -4.53
N GLY A 96 19.82 11.20 -4.31
CA GLY A 96 20.88 10.32 -3.86
C GLY A 96 21.43 10.63 -2.45
N ASP A 97 21.54 9.60 -1.61
CA ASP A 97 22.13 9.73 -0.29
C ASP A 97 23.49 9.03 -0.22
N ARG A 98 24.56 9.80 -0.39
CA ARG A 98 25.93 9.26 -0.34
C ARG A 98 26.23 8.62 1.01
N ALA A 99 25.78 9.19 2.12
CA ALA A 99 26.09 8.65 3.44
C ALA A 99 25.43 7.28 3.62
N VAL A 100 24.15 7.15 3.27
CA VAL A 100 23.43 5.88 3.31
C VAL A 100 24.03 4.88 2.31
N THR A 101 24.30 5.27 1.07
CA THR A 101 24.91 4.38 0.06
C THR A 101 26.29 3.89 0.50
N HIS A 102 27.12 4.74 1.12
CA HIS A 102 28.40 4.33 1.69
C HIS A 102 28.25 3.40 2.90
N ALA A 103 27.28 3.66 3.78
CA ALA A 103 27.00 2.80 4.93
C ALA A 103 26.57 1.39 4.47
N LEU A 104 25.64 1.29 3.52
CA LEU A 104 25.24 0.00 2.93
C LEU A 104 26.43 -0.71 2.27
N ARG A 105 27.30 0.03 1.57
CA ARG A 105 28.51 -0.54 0.94
C ARG A 105 29.51 -1.07 1.96
N ALA A 106 29.69 -0.38 3.09
CA ALA A 106 30.62 -0.78 4.15
C ALA A 106 30.26 -2.14 4.77
N LEU A 107 28.98 -2.48 4.81
CA LEU A 107 28.49 -3.71 5.43
C LEU A 107 28.42 -4.92 4.49
N ARG A 108 28.57 -4.75 3.17
CA ARG A 108 28.40 -5.84 2.17
C ARG A 108 29.21 -7.11 2.49
N GLU A 109 30.44 -6.94 2.93
CA GLU A 109 31.31 -8.08 3.25
C GLU A 109 30.88 -8.78 4.55
N HIS A 110 30.38 -8.02 5.55
CA HIS A 110 29.79 -8.61 6.75
C HIS A 110 28.51 -9.38 6.42
N GLU A 111 27.64 -8.83 5.57
CA GLU A 111 26.41 -9.48 5.10
C GLU A 111 26.71 -10.76 4.32
N ARG A 112 27.74 -10.75 3.45
CA ARG A 112 28.20 -11.93 2.71
C ARG A 112 28.66 -13.04 3.66
N ARG A 113 29.37 -12.71 4.74
CA ARG A 113 29.80 -13.68 5.75
C ARG A 113 28.65 -14.17 6.63
N ALA A 114 27.72 -13.28 6.98
CA ALA A 114 26.56 -13.61 7.80
C ALA A 114 25.46 -14.38 7.03
N GLY A 115 25.48 -14.31 5.69
CA GLY A 115 24.47 -14.92 4.82
C GLY A 115 23.11 -14.24 4.92
N ARG A 116 23.05 -13.00 5.41
CA ARG A 116 21.81 -12.22 5.59
C ARG A 116 22.10 -10.73 5.65
N ARG A 117 21.06 -9.94 5.39
CA ARG A 117 21.11 -8.47 5.50
C ARG A 117 21.24 -8.02 6.95
N LEU A 118 22.19 -7.11 7.19
CA LEU A 118 22.50 -6.50 8.48
C LEU A 118 22.07 -5.04 8.54
N VAL A 119 22.05 -4.36 7.38
CA VAL A 119 21.69 -2.94 7.30
C VAL A 119 20.73 -2.68 6.14
N SER A 120 19.79 -1.75 6.31
CA SER A 120 18.92 -1.28 5.22
C SER A 120 18.69 0.22 5.29
N ARG A 121 18.12 0.78 4.24
CA ARG A 121 17.53 2.13 4.32
C ARG A 121 16.29 2.07 5.21
N ASN A 122 15.92 3.19 5.84
CA ASN A 122 14.61 3.33 6.47
C ASN A 122 13.60 3.74 5.39
N HIS A 123 12.98 2.77 4.71
CA HIS A 123 12.10 3.05 3.57
C HIS A 123 10.78 3.68 4.01
N VAL A 124 10.16 4.42 3.11
CA VAL A 124 8.78 4.86 3.25
C VAL A 124 7.86 3.75 2.72
N VAL A 125 6.96 3.28 3.56
CA VAL A 125 5.82 2.41 3.21
C VAL A 125 4.62 3.31 2.91
N SER A 126 3.92 3.07 1.80
CA SER A 126 2.81 3.93 1.41
C SER A 126 1.71 3.19 0.64
N ILE A 127 0.47 3.69 0.75
CA ILE A 127 -0.70 3.29 -0.07
C ILE A 127 -0.56 3.73 -1.54
N ALA A 128 0.36 4.66 -1.84
CA ALA A 128 0.56 5.25 -3.15
C ALA A 128 2.02 5.14 -3.67
N SER A 129 2.86 4.34 -2.99
CA SER A 129 4.33 4.16 -3.09
C SER A 129 5.13 4.87 -4.18
N VAL A 130 4.78 4.73 -5.47
CA VAL A 130 5.63 5.17 -6.59
C VAL A 130 4.84 5.88 -7.70
N ASN A 131 3.51 5.92 -7.61
CA ASN A 131 2.65 6.50 -8.66
C ASN A 131 1.78 7.68 -8.21
N ALA A 132 2.00 8.17 -6.99
CA ALA A 132 1.26 9.29 -6.38
C ALA A 132 -0.27 9.07 -6.30
N CYS A 133 -0.74 7.83 -6.52
CA CYS A 133 -2.15 7.42 -6.50
C CYS A 133 -2.24 5.90 -6.23
N PRO A 134 -3.33 5.42 -5.61
CA PRO A 134 -3.67 4.00 -5.53
C PRO A 134 -3.84 3.29 -6.88
N GLY A 135 -3.82 3.99 -8.01
CA GLY A 135 -3.99 3.47 -9.37
C GLY A 135 -4.63 4.55 -10.25
N ASP A 136 -5.52 5.32 -9.61
CA ASP A 136 -6.05 6.63 -10.00
C ASP A 136 -6.50 7.42 -8.74
N GLU A 137 -7.01 8.63 -8.96
CA GLU A 137 -7.72 9.44 -7.96
C GLU A 137 -9.21 9.03 -7.90
N PRO A 138 -9.88 9.21 -6.76
CA PRO A 138 -11.29 8.84 -6.63
C PRO A 138 -12.15 9.68 -7.59
N VAL A 139 -13.15 9.05 -8.18
CA VAL A 139 -14.12 9.70 -9.08
C VAL A 139 -15.52 9.55 -8.49
N PRO A 140 -16.37 10.58 -8.43
CA PRO A 140 -17.71 10.43 -7.86
C PRO A 140 -18.55 9.37 -8.60
N ALA A 141 -19.29 8.58 -7.82
CA ALA A 141 -20.20 7.58 -8.34
C ALA A 141 -21.64 7.89 -7.88
N PRO A 142 -22.66 7.77 -8.76
CA PRO A 142 -24.05 7.98 -8.37
C PRO A 142 -24.52 6.92 -7.36
N LEU A 143 -25.17 7.35 -6.27
CA LEU A 143 -25.74 6.44 -5.26
C LEU A 143 -26.76 5.45 -5.86
N THR A 144 -27.48 5.86 -6.91
CA THR A 144 -28.47 5.04 -7.62
C THR A 144 -27.88 3.81 -8.32
N ARG A 145 -26.56 3.80 -8.57
CA ARG A 145 -25.86 2.67 -9.20
C ARG A 145 -25.55 1.54 -8.20
N GLY A 146 -25.57 1.82 -6.90
CA GLY A 146 -25.10 0.90 -5.87
C GLY A 146 -23.59 0.69 -5.90
N THR A 147 -23.10 -0.22 -5.05
CA THR A 147 -21.69 -0.62 -5.02
C THR A 147 -21.40 -1.74 -6.02
N ASN A 148 -20.13 -1.87 -6.41
CA ASN A 148 -19.62 -2.97 -7.21
C ASN A 148 -18.22 -3.34 -6.70
N PRO A 149 -18.06 -4.45 -5.96
CA PRO A 149 -19.05 -5.52 -5.72
C PRO A 149 -20.31 -5.06 -4.96
N ALA A 150 -21.47 -5.65 -5.28
CA ALA A 150 -22.68 -5.45 -4.49
C ALA A 150 -22.57 -6.18 -3.14
N PRO A 151 -23.27 -5.74 -2.08
CA PRO A 151 -23.26 -6.45 -0.81
C PRO A 151 -23.80 -7.88 -0.98
N ALA A 152 -23.07 -8.87 -0.49
CA ALA A 152 -23.53 -10.26 -0.46
C ALA A 152 -24.73 -10.42 0.48
N GLY A 153 -25.54 -11.45 0.23
CA GLY A 153 -26.77 -11.70 1.00
C GLY A 153 -26.57 -12.49 2.31
N THR A 154 -25.34 -12.83 2.66
CA THR A 154 -25.03 -13.58 3.89
C THR A 154 -25.41 -12.73 5.10
N ALA A 155 -26.22 -13.28 6.00
CA ALA A 155 -26.57 -12.59 7.23
C ALA A 155 -25.37 -12.52 8.18
N TYR A 156 -25.29 -11.43 8.95
CA TYR A 156 -24.33 -11.31 10.04
C TYR A 156 -24.74 -12.20 11.22
N ASP A 157 -23.77 -12.90 11.78
CA ASP A 157 -23.86 -13.72 12.98
C ASP A 157 -22.61 -13.51 13.83
N ALA A 158 -22.78 -12.86 14.99
CA ALA A 158 -21.69 -12.49 15.89
C ALA A 158 -20.88 -13.70 16.39
N ASP A 159 -21.48 -14.90 16.46
CA ASP A 159 -20.78 -16.10 16.95
C ASP A 159 -19.85 -16.73 15.90
N THR A 160 -19.99 -16.32 14.63
CA THR A 160 -19.24 -16.86 13.50
C THR A 160 -18.57 -15.79 12.64
N ALA A 161 -18.70 -14.51 13.01
CA ALA A 161 -18.11 -13.40 12.29
C ALA A 161 -16.58 -13.52 12.22
N VAL A 162 -16.02 -13.36 11.02
CA VAL A 162 -14.57 -13.40 10.80
C VAL A 162 -13.97 -12.06 11.20
N GLY A 163 -12.94 -12.09 12.04
CA GLY A 163 -12.22 -10.90 12.48
C GLY A 163 -11.26 -10.40 11.40
N VAL A 164 -11.47 -9.16 10.91
CA VAL A 164 -10.63 -8.54 9.89
C VAL A 164 -10.00 -7.25 10.42
N LEU A 165 -8.68 -7.21 10.45
CA LEU A 165 -7.91 -6.00 10.75
C LEU A 165 -7.49 -5.32 9.46
N VAL A 166 -7.93 -4.08 9.25
CA VAL A 166 -7.53 -3.24 8.13
C VAL A 166 -6.49 -2.23 8.62
N ILE A 167 -5.29 -2.26 8.03
CA ILE A 167 -4.21 -1.31 8.33
C ILE A 167 -4.16 -0.28 7.21
N ASP A 168 -4.63 0.94 7.46
CA ASP A 168 -4.83 1.96 6.42
C ASP A 168 -4.86 3.41 6.98
N THR A 169 -5.61 4.33 6.36
CA THR A 169 -5.71 5.78 6.71
C THR A 169 -6.76 6.11 7.77
N GLY A 170 -7.54 5.11 8.23
CA GLY A 170 -8.61 5.29 9.20
C GLY A 170 -10.01 5.45 8.60
N LEU A 171 -10.98 5.73 9.46
CA LEU A 171 -12.41 5.84 9.13
C LEU A 171 -12.87 7.29 9.01
N MET A 172 -13.61 7.62 7.96
CA MET A 172 -14.34 8.90 7.84
C MET A 172 -15.27 9.08 9.05
N HIS A 173 -15.48 10.31 9.51
CA HIS A 173 -16.20 10.62 10.75
C HIS A 173 -17.67 10.15 10.73
N ASP A 174 -18.29 10.14 9.55
CA ASP A 174 -19.69 9.82 9.29
C ASP A 174 -19.90 8.40 8.75
N TYR A 175 -18.87 7.54 8.75
CA TYR A 175 -18.95 6.17 8.19
C TYR A 175 -20.15 5.35 8.72
N ARG A 176 -20.58 5.61 9.96
CA ARG A 176 -21.73 4.94 10.61
C ARG A 176 -23.08 5.27 9.96
N ALA A 177 -23.16 6.32 9.16
CA ALA A 177 -24.35 6.63 8.38
C ALA A 177 -24.58 5.62 7.25
N VAL A 178 -23.55 4.86 6.86
CA VAL A 178 -23.62 3.86 5.79
C VAL A 178 -23.97 2.49 6.41
N PRO A 179 -25.16 1.91 6.12
CA PRO A 179 -25.57 0.64 6.75
C PRO A 179 -24.63 -0.54 6.48
N LEU A 180 -23.94 -0.53 5.33
CA LEU A 180 -22.94 -1.53 4.98
C LEU A 180 -21.79 -1.60 6.00
N LEU A 181 -21.52 -0.51 6.71
CA LEU A 181 -20.43 -0.38 7.67
C LEU A 181 -20.88 -0.61 9.13
N ALA A 182 -22.05 -1.21 9.36
CA ALA A 182 -22.62 -1.40 10.71
C ALA A 182 -21.71 -2.18 11.67
N HIS A 183 -20.91 -3.12 11.16
CA HIS A 183 -19.98 -3.97 11.92
C HIS A 183 -18.52 -3.54 11.77
N VAL A 184 -18.30 -2.25 11.48
CA VAL A 184 -16.98 -1.65 11.35
C VAL A 184 -16.69 -0.74 12.54
N ARG A 185 -15.47 -0.81 13.05
CA ARG A 185 -14.94 0.07 14.10
C ARG A 185 -13.48 0.38 13.83
N GLY A 186 -12.91 1.34 14.54
CA GLY A 186 -11.49 1.66 14.35
C GLY A 186 -11.14 3.10 14.70
N ASP A 187 -9.91 3.45 14.35
CA ASP A 187 -9.42 4.81 14.47
C ASP A 187 -10.10 5.71 13.43
N GLY A 188 -10.49 6.91 13.85
CA GLY A 188 -10.98 7.94 12.94
C GLY A 188 -9.83 8.49 12.09
N GLN A 189 -10.15 8.94 10.89
CA GLN A 189 -9.21 9.63 10.04
C GLN A 189 -8.86 11.01 10.65
N VAL A 190 -7.58 11.35 10.66
CA VAL A 190 -7.06 12.54 11.39
C VAL A 190 -7.56 13.86 10.80
N GLY A 191 -7.68 13.94 9.47
CA GLY A 191 -8.19 15.11 8.77
C GLY A 191 -8.84 14.71 7.45
N GLU A 192 -9.98 15.33 7.15
CA GLU A 192 -10.78 14.99 5.96
C GLU A 192 -10.78 16.11 4.93
N THR A 193 -10.96 17.35 5.37
CA THR A 193 -11.00 18.52 4.49
C THR A 193 -9.91 19.52 4.84
N ASP A 194 -9.54 20.37 3.87
CA ASP A 194 -8.73 21.56 4.12
C ASP A 194 -9.55 22.69 4.77
N GLY A 195 -8.93 23.85 4.97
CA GLY A 195 -9.60 25.03 5.54
C GLY A 195 -10.74 25.61 4.67
N ASN A 196 -10.87 25.18 3.42
CA ASN A 196 -11.94 25.58 2.49
C ASN A 196 -13.04 24.50 2.37
N GLY A 197 -12.95 23.41 3.12
CA GLY A 197 -13.90 22.30 3.04
C GLY A 197 -13.68 21.38 1.84
N VAL A 198 -12.53 21.45 1.16
CA VAL A 198 -12.16 20.53 0.07
C VAL A 198 -11.56 19.26 0.65
N LEU A 199 -12.04 18.09 0.21
CA LEU A 199 -11.49 16.79 0.60
C LEU A 199 -9.99 16.74 0.30
N GLN A 200 -9.20 16.35 1.31
CA GLN A 200 -7.77 16.15 1.14
C GLN A 200 -7.50 14.86 0.34
N GLN A 201 -6.28 14.72 -0.16
CA GLN A 201 -5.90 13.55 -0.94
C GLN A 201 -5.88 12.27 -0.08
N TYR A 202 -6.32 11.15 -0.67
CA TYR A 202 -6.40 9.82 -0.06
C TYR A 202 -7.39 9.68 1.11
N VAL A 203 -8.13 10.73 1.41
CA VAL A 203 -9.20 10.72 2.39
C VAL A 203 -10.25 9.69 1.99
N GLY A 204 -10.66 8.86 2.95
CA GLY A 204 -11.66 7.82 2.74
C GLY A 204 -11.10 6.49 2.22
N HIS A 205 -9.78 6.37 1.98
CA HIS A 205 -9.17 5.13 1.51
C HIS A 205 -9.44 3.94 2.45
N GLY A 206 -9.18 4.10 3.76
CA GLY A 206 -9.47 3.04 4.74
C GLY A 206 -10.96 2.71 4.87
N THR A 207 -11.84 3.71 4.73
CA THR A 207 -13.30 3.52 4.76
C THR A 207 -13.79 2.76 3.53
N PHE A 208 -13.26 3.11 2.36
CA PHE A 208 -13.55 2.46 1.09
C PHE A 208 -13.14 0.98 1.11
N ILE A 209 -11.96 0.69 1.66
CA ILE A 209 -11.44 -0.67 1.86
C ILE A 209 -12.35 -1.46 2.81
N ALA A 210 -12.71 -0.89 3.96
CA ALA A 210 -13.61 -1.56 4.91
C ALA A 210 -14.98 -1.85 4.27
N ALA A 211 -15.52 -0.93 3.47
CA ALA A 211 -16.76 -1.13 2.75
C ALA A 211 -16.66 -2.25 1.69
N LEU A 212 -15.51 -2.41 1.03
CA LEU A 212 -15.29 -3.53 0.10
C LEU A 212 -15.27 -4.88 0.82
N VAL A 213 -14.59 -4.97 1.97
CA VAL A 213 -14.60 -6.21 2.79
C VAL A 213 -16.04 -6.52 3.22
N ALA A 214 -16.76 -5.55 3.78
CA ALA A 214 -18.14 -5.72 4.22
C ALA A 214 -19.10 -6.09 3.08
N ALA A 215 -18.89 -5.55 1.87
CA ALA A 215 -19.68 -5.91 0.70
C ALA A 215 -19.46 -7.37 0.28
N VAL A 216 -18.21 -7.84 0.27
CA VAL A 216 -17.88 -9.20 -0.17
C VAL A 216 -18.20 -10.24 0.92
N ALA A 217 -17.96 -9.90 2.18
CA ALA A 217 -18.20 -10.76 3.34
C ALA A 217 -18.92 -10.00 4.47
N PRO A 218 -20.26 -9.92 4.44
CA PRO A 218 -21.02 -9.21 5.47
C PRO A 218 -20.91 -9.82 6.87
N ASN A 219 -20.58 -11.11 6.98
CA ASN A 219 -20.33 -11.79 8.26
C ASN A 219 -18.89 -11.57 8.75
N THR A 220 -18.50 -10.30 8.91
CA THR A 220 -17.17 -9.91 9.37
C THR A 220 -17.27 -8.84 10.46
N ASP A 221 -16.36 -8.92 11.43
CA ASP A 221 -16.10 -7.83 12.37
C ASP A 221 -14.83 -7.12 11.93
N ILE A 222 -14.97 -5.89 11.42
CA ILE A 222 -13.85 -5.15 10.80
C ILE A 222 -13.33 -4.11 11.77
N THR A 223 -12.03 -4.14 12.05
CA THR A 223 -11.31 -3.12 12.82
C THR A 223 -10.31 -2.39 11.92
N VAL A 224 -10.46 -1.08 11.77
CA VAL A 224 -9.56 -0.23 10.97
C VAL A 224 -8.57 0.48 11.88
N ARG A 225 -7.27 0.41 11.56
CA ARG A 225 -6.21 1.18 12.23
C ARG A 225 -5.67 2.26 11.32
N GLY A 226 -5.72 3.51 11.80
CA GLY A 226 -5.19 4.69 11.11
C GLY A 226 -3.68 4.78 11.29
N THR A 227 -2.93 3.96 10.55
CA THR A 227 -1.47 3.85 10.65
C THR A 227 -0.76 4.73 9.62
N LEU A 228 -1.40 5.01 8.49
CA LEU A 228 -0.82 5.68 7.32
C LEU A 228 -1.37 7.11 7.18
N ASN A 229 -1.26 7.94 8.23
CA ASN A 229 -1.94 9.24 8.27
C ASN A 229 -1.17 10.37 7.56
N ASP A 230 0.14 10.23 7.36
CA ASP A 230 0.97 11.25 6.75
C ASP A 230 0.97 11.09 5.22
N ALA A 231 -0.09 11.62 4.57
CA ALA A 231 -0.32 11.46 3.14
C ALA A 231 -0.32 9.98 2.68
N GLY A 232 -0.85 9.08 3.51
CA GLY A 232 -0.88 7.66 3.19
C GLY A 232 0.49 6.98 3.33
N ALA A 233 1.42 7.52 4.13
CA ALA A 233 2.78 7.03 4.27
C ALA A 233 3.23 6.88 5.73
N ILE A 234 4.24 6.05 5.95
CA ILE A 234 4.90 5.80 7.24
C ILE A 234 6.32 5.26 7.00
N LEU A 235 7.27 5.52 7.90
CA LEU A 235 8.61 4.93 7.85
C LEU A 235 8.57 3.44 8.26
N GLU A 236 9.38 2.60 7.62
CA GLU A 236 9.41 1.16 7.92
C GLU A 236 9.80 0.89 9.39
N SER A 237 10.62 1.76 9.99
CA SER A 237 11.00 1.69 11.41
C SER A 237 9.81 1.77 12.35
N ASP A 238 8.82 2.59 12.00
CA ASP A 238 7.65 2.85 12.84
C ASP A 238 6.51 1.91 12.47
N PHE A 239 6.43 1.53 11.19
CA PHE A 239 5.39 0.65 10.66
C PHE A 239 5.36 -0.71 11.35
N GLY A 240 6.51 -1.36 11.54
CA GLY A 240 6.57 -2.64 12.26
C GLY A 240 6.04 -2.53 13.70
N ASN A 241 6.35 -1.44 14.39
CA ASN A 241 5.86 -1.21 15.75
C ASN A 241 4.34 -0.96 15.77
N ARG A 242 3.81 -0.19 14.80
CA ARG A 242 2.36 0.04 14.66
C ARG A 242 1.58 -1.25 14.36
N LEU A 243 2.15 -2.15 13.56
CA LEU A 243 1.56 -3.47 13.33
C LEU A 243 1.47 -4.28 14.63
N PHE A 244 2.51 -4.24 15.46
CA PHE A 244 2.47 -4.87 16.78
C PHE A 244 1.45 -4.23 17.73
N GLU A 245 1.43 -2.90 17.82
CA GLU A 245 0.42 -2.19 18.63
C GLU A 245 -1.00 -2.59 18.25
N ALA A 246 -1.26 -2.76 16.95
CA ALA A 246 -2.58 -3.15 16.46
C ALA A 246 -3.02 -4.54 16.94
N VAL A 247 -2.12 -5.54 16.85
CA VAL A 247 -2.43 -6.92 17.29
C VAL A 247 -2.35 -7.09 18.82
N ASP A 248 -1.57 -6.27 19.52
CA ASP A 248 -1.47 -6.32 20.98
C ASP A 248 -2.70 -5.78 21.68
N GLN A 249 -3.31 -4.75 21.08
CA GLN A 249 -4.48 -4.11 21.67
C GLN A 249 -5.73 -4.99 21.59
N HIS A 250 -5.86 -5.81 20.53
CA HIS A 250 -7.09 -6.53 20.23
C HIS A 250 -6.91 -8.03 19.97
N GLY A 251 -5.69 -8.54 20.09
CA GLY A 251 -5.34 -9.89 19.69
C GLY A 251 -5.06 -9.99 18.19
N TRP A 252 -4.51 -11.14 17.81
CA TRP A 252 -4.31 -11.49 16.41
C TRP A 252 -5.66 -11.77 15.74
N PRO A 253 -6.00 -11.11 14.62
CA PRO A 253 -7.25 -11.34 13.88
C PRO A 253 -7.13 -12.59 13.00
N ASP A 254 -8.24 -13.04 12.41
CA ASP A 254 -8.18 -14.07 11.36
C ASP A 254 -7.45 -13.53 10.12
N LEU A 255 -7.83 -12.33 9.68
CA LEU A 255 -7.29 -11.68 8.48
C LEU A 255 -6.69 -10.31 8.81
N ILE A 256 -5.52 -10.02 8.24
CA ILE A 256 -4.97 -8.67 8.14
C ILE A 256 -5.05 -8.24 6.68
N SER A 257 -5.83 -7.21 6.36
CA SER A 257 -5.87 -6.58 5.05
C SER A 257 -4.93 -5.37 5.05
N LEU A 258 -3.84 -5.45 4.27
CA LEU A 258 -2.82 -4.41 4.18
C LEU A 258 -2.68 -3.90 2.74
N SER A 259 -3.14 -2.68 2.53
CA SER A 259 -3.15 -2.01 1.22
C SER A 259 -2.04 -0.97 1.07
N ALA A 260 -0.86 -1.27 1.61
CA ALA A 260 0.33 -0.41 1.55
C ALA A 260 1.60 -1.24 1.38
N GLY A 261 2.65 -0.63 0.83
CA GLY A 261 3.95 -1.27 0.71
C GLY A 261 5.00 -0.38 0.07
N THR A 262 6.14 -0.98 -0.26
CA THR A 262 7.22 -0.30 -0.97
C THR A 262 8.14 -1.29 -1.70
N SER A 263 8.73 -0.85 -2.81
CA SER A 263 9.91 -1.49 -3.38
C SER A 263 11.12 -1.08 -2.55
N ASN A 264 12.14 -1.93 -2.42
CA ASN A 264 13.35 -1.59 -1.66
C ASN A 264 14.66 -1.84 -2.42
N GLY A 265 14.57 -2.11 -3.72
CA GLY A 265 15.70 -2.46 -4.57
C GLY A 265 16.41 -3.77 -4.17
N SER A 266 15.74 -4.63 -3.38
CA SER A 266 16.29 -5.87 -2.84
C SER A 266 15.28 -7.02 -2.94
N THR A 267 15.80 -8.25 -2.94
CA THR A 267 15.00 -9.48 -2.82
C THR A 267 14.73 -9.86 -1.36
N ASP A 268 15.29 -9.13 -0.40
CA ASP A 268 15.03 -9.31 1.03
C ASP A 268 13.90 -8.38 1.50
N GLY A 269 13.11 -8.82 2.47
CA GLY A 269 12.01 -8.03 3.06
C GLY A 269 12.46 -6.76 3.78
N LEU A 270 11.52 -5.94 4.26
CA LEU A 270 11.84 -4.72 5.03
C LEU A 270 12.39 -5.10 6.41
N LEU A 271 13.42 -4.41 6.90
CA LEU A 271 14.04 -4.77 8.18
C LEU A 271 13.09 -4.42 9.32
N GLY A 272 12.42 -3.28 9.21
CA GLY A 272 11.45 -2.81 10.21
C GLY A 272 10.24 -3.73 10.42
N VAL A 273 9.89 -4.57 9.44
CA VAL A 273 8.74 -5.50 9.56
C VAL A 273 9.16 -6.96 9.79
N ASP A 274 10.45 -7.27 9.73
CA ASP A 274 10.98 -8.64 9.81
C ASP A 274 10.53 -9.37 11.09
N ALA A 275 10.56 -8.68 12.24
CA ALA A 275 10.11 -9.25 13.51
C ALA A 275 8.61 -9.59 13.50
N PHE A 276 7.78 -8.68 13.00
CA PHE A 276 6.34 -8.89 12.88
C PHE A 276 6.03 -10.08 11.97
N MET A 277 6.69 -10.16 10.81
CA MET A 277 6.51 -11.26 9.87
C MET A 277 6.95 -12.59 10.51
N ARG A 278 8.07 -12.63 11.23
CA ARG A 278 8.50 -13.84 11.94
C ARG A 278 7.47 -14.31 12.96
N GLU A 279 6.84 -13.40 13.70
CA GLU A 279 5.78 -13.72 14.66
C GLU A 279 4.49 -14.16 13.96
N LEU A 280 4.08 -13.47 12.88
CA LEU A 280 2.90 -13.84 12.07
C LEU A 280 2.92 -15.32 11.69
N ARG A 281 4.08 -15.90 11.34
CA ARG A 281 4.18 -17.33 10.99
C ARG A 281 3.67 -18.27 12.08
N ALA A 282 3.86 -17.90 13.34
CA ALA A 282 3.45 -18.69 14.51
C ALA A 282 1.99 -18.48 14.91
N GLN A 283 1.27 -17.58 14.23
CA GLN A 283 -0.12 -17.23 14.52
C GLN A 283 -1.05 -17.81 13.47
N ASP A 284 -2.30 -18.08 13.83
CA ASP A 284 -3.36 -18.51 12.89
C ASP A 284 -4.00 -17.31 12.18
N THR A 285 -3.16 -16.40 11.68
CA THR A 285 -3.55 -15.19 10.95
C THR A 285 -3.04 -15.26 9.52
N LEU A 286 -3.85 -14.79 8.57
CA LEU A 286 -3.45 -14.58 7.17
C LEU A 286 -3.25 -13.09 6.89
N LEU A 287 -2.08 -12.72 6.38
CA LEU A 287 -1.84 -11.40 5.81
C LEU A 287 -2.26 -11.38 4.34
N VAL A 288 -3.20 -10.53 3.97
CA VAL A 288 -3.59 -10.26 2.58
C VAL A 288 -3.03 -8.90 2.20
N ALA A 289 -2.08 -8.85 1.25
CA ALA A 289 -1.28 -7.67 0.97
C ALA A 289 -1.29 -7.28 -0.50
N ALA A 290 -1.39 -5.97 -0.76
CA ALA A 290 -1.42 -5.39 -2.10
C ALA A 290 -0.09 -5.55 -2.83
N ALA A 291 -0.14 -6.00 -4.09
CA ALA A 291 1.06 -6.18 -4.91
C ALA A 291 1.69 -4.84 -5.36
N GLY A 292 0.99 -3.71 -5.28
CA GLY A 292 1.49 -2.41 -5.70
C GLY A 292 1.16 -2.08 -7.16
N ASN A 293 1.29 -0.80 -7.51
CA ASN A 293 0.65 -0.22 -8.68
C ASN A 293 1.63 0.25 -9.76
N ASN A 294 2.79 -0.42 -9.90
CA ASN A 294 3.90 0.04 -10.76
C ASN A 294 4.02 -0.66 -12.11
N ALA A 295 3.11 -1.59 -12.41
CA ALA A 295 3.23 -2.47 -13.56
C ALA A 295 4.60 -3.17 -13.64
N SER A 296 5.18 -3.48 -12.49
CA SER A 296 6.54 -4.00 -12.33
C SER A 296 6.55 -5.44 -11.81
N ALA A 297 7.61 -6.17 -12.13
CA ALA A 297 7.92 -7.48 -11.56
C ALA A 297 8.80 -7.42 -10.30
N THR A 298 9.32 -6.24 -9.96
CA THR A 298 10.15 -6.02 -8.77
C THR A 298 9.36 -6.36 -7.49
N PRO A 299 9.97 -7.10 -6.53
CA PRO A 299 9.35 -7.39 -5.25
C PRO A 299 8.81 -6.14 -4.54
N PHE A 300 7.54 -6.19 -4.14
CA PHE A 300 6.86 -5.14 -3.39
C PHE A 300 6.53 -5.63 -1.99
N TRP A 301 7.08 -4.99 -0.95
CA TRP A 301 7.01 -5.49 0.41
C TRP A 301 5.92 -4.78 1.22
N PRO A 302 5.15 -5.51 2.05
CA PRO A 302 5.35 -6.91 2.45
C PRO A 302 4.67 -7.98 1.57
N ALA A 303 3.95 -7.63 0.51
CA ALA A 303 3.26 -8.63 -0.34
C ALA A 303 4.21 -9.70 -0.92
N ALA A 304 5.43 -9.33 -1.27
CA ALA A 304 6.45 -10.24 -1.80
C ALA A 304 6.90 -11.32 -0.81
N TYR A 305 6.59 -11.23 0.49
CA TYR A 305 6.79 -12.34 1.42
C TYR A 305 6.05 -13.60 0.96
N ALA A 306 4.93 -13.50 0.25
CA ALA A 306 4.22 -14.66 -0.30
C ALA A 306 5.10 -15.55 -1.22
N GLY A 307 6.13 -14.97 -1.86
CA GLY A 307 7.09 -15.70 -2.69
C GLY A 307 8.20 -16.41 -1.90
N LEU A 308 8.29 -16.20 -0.58
CA LEU A 308 9.32 -16.80 0.27
C LEU A 308 8.79 -18.12 0.88
N PRO A 309 9.58 -19.21 0.87
CA PRO A 309 9.12 -20.53 1.33
C PRO A 309 8.53 -20.56 2.74
N GLY A 310 9.06 -19.72 3.64
CA GLY A 310 8.58 -19.65 5.02
C GLY A 310 7.25 -18.92 5.22
N TYR A 311 6.69 -18.31 4.18
CA TYR A 311 5.57 -17.36 4.26
C TYR A 311 4.45 -17.63 3.26
N ALA A 312 4.63 -18.59 2.34
CA ALA A 312 3.67 -18.89 1.27
C ALA A 312 2.26 -19.24 1.78
N ASP A 313 2.14 -19.79 2.99
CA ASP A 313 0.86 -20.09 3.65
C ASP A 313 0.34 -18.95 4.53
N SER A 314 1.19 -18.00 4.91
CA SER A 314 0.86 -16.89 5.83
C SER A 314 0.56 -15.58 5.11
N VAL A 315 0.92 -15.46 3.83
CA VAL A 315 0.76 -14.24 3.04
C VAL A 315 0.07 -14.54 1.71
N LEU A 316 -1.03 -13.84 1.45
CA LEU A 316 -1.70 -13.78 0.15
C LEU A 316 -1.35 -12.44 -0.53
N SER A 317 -0.52 -12.50 -1.56
CA SER A 317 -0.16 -11.34 -2.39
C SER A 317 -1.18 -11.15 -3.51
N VAL A 318 -1.77 -9.95 -3.61
CA VAL A 318 -2.93 -9.68 -4.45
C VAL A 318 -2.64 -8.59 -5.49
N GLY A 319 -2.71 -8.97 -6.77
CA GLY A 319 -2.72 -8.05 -7.89
C GLY A 319 -4.13 -7.59 -8.28
N ALA A 320 -4.21 -6.59 -9.16
CA ALA A 320 -5.47 -6.00 -9.60
C ALA A 320 -5.84 -6.46 -11.01
N LEU A 321 -7.09 -6.90 -11.18
CA LEU A 321 -7.72 -7.17 -12.47
C LEU A 321 -8.35 -5.89 -13.02
N ARG A 322 -8.34 -5.81 -14.35
CA ARG A 322 -9.06 -4.83 -15.16
C ARG A 322 -10.56 -4.94 -14.92
N SER A 323 -11.31 -3.90 -15.27
CA SER A 323 -12.75 -3.82 -14.99
C SER A 323 -13.59 -4.92 -15.65
N ASP A 324 -13.12 -5.57 -16.70
CA ASP A 324 -13.77 -6.74 -17.32
C ASP A 324 -13.35 -8.08 -16.70
N GLY A 325 -12.32 -8.07 -15.86
CA GLY A 325 -11.80 -9.23 -15.13
C GLY A 325 -10.89 -10.15 -15.95
N GLU A 326 -10.85 -9.98 -17.28
CA GLU A 326 -10.13 -10.87 -18.19
C GLU A 326 -8.60 -10.71 -18.11
N PHE A 327 -8.13 -9.49 -17.86
CA PHE A 327 -6.71 -9.15 -17.84
C PHE A 327 -6.31 -8.42 -16.55
N GLY A 328 -5.01 -8.39 -16.26
CA GLY A 328 -4.46 -7.49 -15.25
C GLY A 328 -4.70 -6.02 -15.59
N ALA A 329 -5.02 -5.21 -14.58
CA ALA A 329 -5.11 -3.76 -14.73
C ALA A 329 -3.74 -3.19 -15.14
N CYS A 330 -3.73 -2.10 -15.91
CA CYS A 330 -2.49 -1.60 -16.51
C CYS A 330 -1.37 -1.28 -15.50
N PHE A 331 -1.75 -0.88 -14.28
CA PHE A 331 -0.86 -0.53 -13.18
C PHE A 331 -0.46 -1.73 -12.30
N SER A 332 -1.13 -2.89 -12.38
CA SER A 332 -0.88 -3.97 -11.42
C SER A 332 0.55 -4.49 -11.52
N ASN A 333 1.26 -4.55 -10.39
CA ASN A 333 2.47 -5.34 -10.29
C ASN A 333 2.17 -6.83 -10.54
N HIS A 334 3.21 -7.56 -10.92
CA HIS A 334 3.13 -8.94 -11.36
C HIS A 334 4.40 -9.73 -10.99
N GLY A 335 4.44 -11.01 -11.34
CA GLY A 335 5.58 -11.90 -11.07
C GLY A 335 5.22 -13.05 -10.15
N ALA A 336 6.18 -13.94 -9.91
CA ALA A 336 5.96 -15.20 -9.19
C ALA A 336 5.57 -15.02 -7.71
N TRP A 337 5.83 -13.84 -7.13
CA TRP A 337 5.46 -13.50 -5.76
C TRP A 337 4.02 -12.93 -5.64
N VAL A 338 3.33 -12.69 -6.76
CA VAL A 338 1.90 -12.34 -6.78
C VAL A 338 1.07 -13.61 -6.94
N THR A 339 0.36 -13.99 -5.88
CA THR A 339 -0.26 -15.31 -5.77
C THR A 339 -1.68 -15.39 -6.31
N ALA A 340 -2.41 -14.27 -6.36
CA ALA A 340 -3.76 -14.18 -6.89
C ALA A 340 -4.05 -12.76 -7.38
N TYR A 341 -5.10 -12.62 -8.19
CA TYR A 341 -5.58 -11.32 -8.67
C TYR A 341 -7.07 -11.18 -8.41
N SER A 342 -7.51 -10.00 -7.99
CA SER A 342 -8.91 -9.68 -7.76
C SER A 342 -9.32 -8.42 -8.52
N PRO A 343 -10.62 -8.21 -8.78
CA PRO A 343 -11.11 -6.95 -9.34
C PRO A 343 -10.53 -5.74 -8.60
N GLY A 344 -9.88 -4.84 -9.33
CA GLY A 344 -9.23 -3.68 -8.72
C GLY A 344 -9.26 -2.43 -9.59
N GLU A 345 -9.88 -2.46 -10.77
CA GLU A 345 -10.08 -1.28 -11.62
C GLU A 345 -11.54 -0.82 -11.56
N ARG A 346 -11.74 0.47 -11.23
CA ARG A 346 -13.05 1.16 -11.18
C ARG A 346 -14.08 0.47 -10.27
N LEU A 347 -13.66 -0.03 -9.11
CA LEU A 347 -14.60 -0.53 -8.11
C LEU A 347 -15.45 0.61 -7.58
N THR A 348 -16.69 0.32 -7.20
CA THR A 348 -17.61 1.32 -6.65
C THR A 348 -17.90 0.98 -5.20
N SER A 349 -17.59 1.88 -4.28
CA SER A 349 -17.84 1.67 -2.85
C SER A 349 -18.09 2.98 -2.12
N ALA A 350 -18.41 2.87 -0.83
CA ALA A 350 -18.60 4.02 0.05
C ALA A 350 -17.28 4.78 0.22
N LEU A 351 -17.25 6.03 -0.22
CA LEU A 351 -16.24 6.99 0.18
C LEU A 351 -16.59 7.53 1.57
N THR A 352 -17.87 7.87 1.80
CA THR A 352 -18.60 7.90 3.10
C THR A 352 -20.01 8.53 2.93
N GLY A 353 -20.71 9.00 3.98
CA GLY A 353 -22.15 9.26 4.01
C GLY A 353 -22.56 10.74 4.15
N PHE A 354 -21.95 11.62 3.37
CA PHE A 354 -22.07 13.08 3.50
C PHE A 354 -23.51 13.62 3.51
N ASP A 355 -23.81 14.52 4.46
CA ASP A 355 -25.10 15.24 4.53
C ASP A 355 -25.31 16.22 3.37
N ALA A 356 -24.23 16.69 2.76
CA ALA A 356 -24.23 17.56 1.59
C ALA A 356 -23.02 17.22 0.70
N PRO A 357 -23.09 17.49 -0.63
CA PRO A 357 -21.98 17.18 -1.52
C PRO A 357 -20.68 17.89 -1.10
N VAL A 358 -19.58 17.14 -1.03
CA VAL A 358 -18.27 17.67 -0.60
C VAL A 358 -17.32 17.82 -1.79
N PRO A 359 -16.67 18.98 -1.99
CA PRO A 359 -15.79 19.19 -3.12
C PRO A 359 -14.47 18.43 -2.99
N TYR A 360 -13.94 17.99 -4.14
CA TYR A 360 -12.59 17.45 -4.29
C TYR A 360 -11.95 18.06 -5.53
N VAL A 361 -10.69 18.47 -5.42
CA VAL A 361 -9.90 19.00 -6.53
C VAL A 361 -8.84 17.96 -6.90
N TYR A 362 -8.79 17.56 -8.17
CA TYR A 362 -7.81 16.57 -8.62
C TYR A 362 -6.39 17.10 -8.43
N GLN A 363 -5.49 16.22 -8.01
CA GLN A 363 -4.10 16.57 -7.73
C GLN A 363 -3.20 16.36 -8.95
N HIS A 364 -3.46 15.34 -9.75
CA HIS A 364 -2.65 14.96 -10.91
C HIS A 364 -3.45 15.00 -12.21
N SER A 365 -2.85 15.50 -13.28
CA SER A 365 -3.46 15.40 -14.61
C SER A 365 -3.40 13.96 -15.14
N THR A 366 -4.44 13.59 -15.90
CA THR A 366 -4.42 12.37 -16.72
C THR A 366 -3.43 12.46 -17.88
N TYR A 367 -3.05 11.29 -18.42
CA TYR A 367 -2.12 11.19 -19.54
C TYR A 367 -2.83 11.05 -20.87
N ASP A 368 -2.14 11.45 -21.94
CA ASP A 368 -2.60 11.23 -23.31
C ASP A 368 -2.60 9.77 -23.75
N ALA A 369 -1.72 8.97 -23.17
CA ALA A 369 -1.60 7.54 -23.41
C ALA A 369 -1.38 6.78 -22.10
N CYS A 370 -1.61 5.46 -22.13
CA CYS A 370 -1.31 4.62 -20.98
C CYS A 370 0.18 4.67 -20.64
N ARG A 371 0.52 4.99 -19.38
CA ARG A 371 1.90 5.03 -18.88
C ARG A 371 2.63 3.69 -19.00
N PHE A 372 1.87 2.59 -18.99
CA PHE A 372 2.40 1.23 -18.97
C PHE A 372 2.28 0.51 -20.32
N GLY A 373 1.96 1.27 -21.39
CA GLY A 373 1.94 0.76 -22.76
C GLY A 373 0.70 -0.07 -23.16
N PHE A 374 -0.39 0.00 -22.40
CA PHE A 374 -1.62 -0.73 -22.73
C PHE A 374 -2.52 0.05 -23.70
N THR A 375 -3.23 -0.68 -24.57
CA THR A 375 -4.10 -0.14 -25.64
C THR A 375 -5.60 -0.26 -25.30
N TYR A 376 -5.99 0.18 -24.11
CA TYR A 376 -7.40 0.32 -23.72
C TYR A 376 -7.62 1.64 -22.95
N ALA A 377 -8.88 2.05 -22.81
CA ALA A 377 -9.32 3.22 -22.05
C ALA A 377 -9.13 3.02 -20.52
N CYS A 378 -7.88 2.93 -20.11
CA CYS A 378 -7.46 2.67 -18.74
C CYS A 378 -7.51 3.91 -17.85
N THR A 379 -7.30 3.69 -16.56
CA THR A 379 -7.30 4.72 -15.49
C THR A 379 -6.27 5.82 -15.70
N CYS A 380 -5.15 5.55 -16.41
CA CYS A 380 -4.17 6.59 -16.74
C CYS A 380 -4.76 7.70 -17.63
N GLN A 381 -5.80 7.40 -18.41
CA GLN A 381 -6.35 8.28 -19.43
C GLN A 381 -7.79 8.73 -19.12
N TYR A 382 -8.55 7.99 -18.31
CA TYR A 382 -9.98 8.22 -18.13
C TYR A 382 -10.47 8.02 -16.69
N PRO A 383 -11.38 8.88 -16.18
CA PRO A 383 -11.91 10.07 -16.84
C PRO A 383 -10.82 11.14 -17.00
N ARG A 384 -10.84 11.86 -18.12
CA ARG A 384 -9.89 12.95 -18.37
C ARG A 384 -10.10 14.04 -17.33
N HIS A 385 -9.02 14.47 -16.71
CA HIS A 385 -9.01 15.60 -15.79
C HIS A 385 -7.62 16.24 -15.72
N THR A 386 -7.62 17.50 -15.27
CA THR A 386 -6.45 18.32 -14.98
C THR A 386 -6.27 18.48 -13.48
N GLY A 387 -5.05 18.23 -12.98
CA GLY A 387 -4.74 18.29 -11.56
C GLY A 387 -3.81 19.43 -11.15
N VAL A 388 -3.94 19.88 -9.90
CA VAL A 388 -3.20 21.03 -9.33
C VAL A 388 -1.68 20.89 -9.47
N LEU A 389 -1.12 19.74 -9.09
CA LEU A 389 0.33 19.53 -9.04
C LEU A 389 0.96 19.48 -10.43
N SER A 390 0.20 19.02 -11.43
CA SER A 390 0.65 18.98 -12.83
C SER A 390 0.65 20.38 -13.46
N GLU A 391 -0.39 21.19 -13.21
CA GLU A 391 -0.47 22.56 -13.76
C GLU A 391 0.63 23.48 -13.20
N GLU A 392 0.92 23.40 -11.89
CA GLU A 392 1.97 24.21 -11.25
C GLU A 392 3.36 23.96 -11.85
N ARG A 393 3.60 22.75 -12.38
CA ARG A 393 4.88 22.36 -12.98
C ARG A 393 4.94 22.55 -14.49
N GLU A 394 3.81 22.48 -15.19
CA GLU A 394 3.75 22.56 -16.66
C GLU A 394 3.41 23.96 -17.19
N THR A 395 3.10 24.94 -16.32
CA THR A 395 2.72 26.32 -16.72
C THR A 395 1.56 26.38 -17.73
N THR A 396 0.71 25.36 -17.70
CA THR A 396 -0.52 25.30 -18.48
C THR A 396 -1.54 26.28 -17.88
N SER A 397 -2.31 26.96 -18.73
CA SER A 397 -3.27 27.99 -18.34
C SER A 397 -4.63 27.42 -17.90
N GLY A 398 -4.68 26.13 -17.58
CA GLY A 398 -5.90 25.42 -17.21
C GLY A 398 -6.26 25.63 -15.74
N LYS A 399 -7.56 25.69 -15.43
CA LYS A 399 -8.02 25.59 -14.05
C LYS A 399 -8.05 24.09 -13.67
N PRO A 400 -7.52 23.69 -12.50
CA PRO A 400 -7.66 22.31 -12.02
C PRO A 400 -9.13 21.90 -11.93
N ASP A 401 -9.41 20.67 -12.33
CA ASP A 401 -10.77 20.14 -12.32
C ASP A 401 -11.23 19.85 -10.88
N GLN A 402 -12.47 20.20 -10.60
CA GLN A 402 -13.13 19.99 -9.32
C GLN A 402 -14.39 19.15 -9.52
N VAL A 403 -14.61 18.21 -8.61
CA VAL A 403 -15.80 17.34 -8.57
C VAL A 403 -16.46 17.38 -7.20
N MET A 404 -17.69 16.89 -7.10
CA MET A 404 -18.45 16.82 -5.85
C MET A 404 -18.74 15.37 -5.50
N PHE A 405 -18.44 14.96 -4.27
CA PHE A 405 -18.78 13.64 -3.75
C PHE A 405 -20.05 13.68 -2.93
N GLU A 406 -20.98 12.78 -3.26
CA GLU A 406 -22.26 12.60 -2.54
C GLU A 406 -22.28 11.30 -1.72
N GLY A 407 -21.17 10.55 -1.73
CA GLY A 407 -20.92 9.46 -0.80
C GLY A 407 -20.30 8.22 -1.40
N PHE A 408 -20.55 7.91 -2.68
CA PHE A 408 -19.85 6.83 -3.38
C PHE A 408 -18.75 7.35 -4.29
N ALA A 409 -17.71 6.53 -4.45
CA ALA A 409 -16.62 6.77 -5.39
C ALA A 409 -16.38 5.55 -6.27
N HIS A 410 -15.85 5.80 -7.46
CA HIS A 410 -15.10 4.86 -8.27
C HIS A 410 -13.61 5.02 -7.94
N TRP A 411 -12.93 3.92 -7.66
CA TRP A 411 -11.49 3.95 -7.36
C TRP A 411 -10.79 2.68 -7.85
N SER A 412 -9.53 2.83 -8.26
CA SER A 412 -8.73 1.76 -8.84
C SER A 412 -7.39 1.59 -8.13
N GLY A 413 -6.98 0.34 -7.94
CA GLY A 413 -5.74 -0.01 -7.27
C GLY A 413 -5.65 -1.45 -6.80
N THR A 414 -4.43 -1.95 -6.65
CA THR A 414 -4.17 -3.19 -5.88
C THR A 414 -4.63 -3.04 -4.43
N SER A 415 -4.64 -1.81 -3.92
CA SER A 415 -5.24 -1.42 -2.64
C SER A 415 -6.72 -1.78 -2.50
N PHE A 416 -7.46 -1.88 -3.61
CA PHE A 416 -8.89 -2.26 -3.62
C PHE A 416 -9.11 -3.71 -4.05
N ALA A 417 -8.19 -4.29 -4.83
CA ALA A 417 -8.19 -5.74 -5.08
C ALA A 417 -7.93 -6.54 -3.79
N THR A 418 -7.07 -6.04 -2.93
CA THR A 418 -6.67 -6.66 -1.65
C THR A 418 -7.85 -6.93 -0.71
N PRO A 419 -8.69 -5.93 -0.34
CA PRO A 419 -9.86 -6.19 0.50
C PRO A 419 -10.92 -7.07 -0.18
N VAL A 420 -11.01 -7.05 -1.52
CA VAL A 420 -11.88 -7.97 -2.24
C VAL A 420 -11.42 -9.42 -2.04
N ALA A 421 -10.13 -9.69 -2.19
CA ALA A 421 -9.56 -11.02 -1.92
C ALA A 421 -9.69 -11.43 -0.45
N ALA A 422 -9.44 -10.51 0.49
CA ALA A 422 -9.62 -10.76 1.93
C ALA A 422 -11.08 -11.10 2.25
N GLY A 423 -12.03 -10.34 1.68
CA GLY A 423 -13.45 -10.64 1.77
C GLY A 423 -13.80 -12.01 1.18
N MET A 424 -13.21 -12.42 0.06
CA MET A 424 -13.45 -13.75 -0.49
C MET A 424 -12.95 -14.87 0.43
N VAL A 425 -11.80 -14.69 1.10
CA VAL A 425 -11.33 -15.65 2.12
C VAL A 425 -12.29 -15.69 3.32
N ALA A 426 -12.72 -14.55 3.84
CA ALA A 426 -13.68 -14.49 4.96
C ALA A 426 -15.06 -15.08 4.59
N ALA A 427 -15.54 -14.84 3.38
CA ALA A 427 -16.77 -15.43 2.86
C ALA A 427 -16.62 -16.96 2.74
N HIS A 428 -15.45 -17.45 2.29
CA HIS A 428 -15.16 -18.89 2.24
C HIS A 428 -15.14 -19.51 3.63
N MET A 429 -14.48 -18.87 4.61
CA MET A 429 -14.49 -19.28 6.02
C MET A 429 -15.91 -19.45 6.55
N THR A 430 -16.75 -18.42 6.34
CA THR A 430 -18.16 -18.44 6.78
C THR A 430 -18.95 -19.56 6.08
N ALA A 431 -18.84 -19.67 4.75
CA ALA A 431 -19.62 -20.63 3.97
C ALA A 431 -19.28 -22.10 4.30
N HIS A 432 -18.02 -22.37 4.64
CA HIS A 432 -17.52 -23.74 4.90
C HIS A 432 -17.31 -24.04 6.38
N LYS A 433 -17.58 -23.08 7.27
CA LYS A 433 -17.30 -23.18 8.72
C LYS A 433 -15.81 -23.48 8.99
N GLU A 434 -14.94 -23.01 8.11
CA GLU A 434 -13.49 -23.11 8.28
C GLU A 434 -13.02 -21.99 9.21
N ARG A 435 -12.27 -22.35 10.24
CA ARG A 435 -11.77 -21.43 11.27
C ARG A 435 -10.31 -21.06 11.07
N ASP A 436 -9.54 -21.85 10.32
CA ASP A 436 -8.17 -21.50 9.96
C ASP A 436 -8.19 -20.64 8.66
N PRO A 437 -7.85 -19.35 8.71
CA PRO A 437 -7.82 -18.48 7.53
C PRO A 437 -6.81 -18.94 6.47
N ARG A 438 -5.73 -19.62 6.86
CA ARG A 438 -4.73 -20.16 5.92
C ARG A 438 -5.28 -21.40 5.22
N ALA A 439 -5.99 -22.27 5.93
CA ALA A 439 -6.72 -23.37 5.32
C ALA A 439 -7.81 -22.87 4.37
N ALA A 440 -8.60 -21.88 4.78
CA ALA A 440 -9.63 -21.28 3.93
C ALA A 440 -9.02 -20.68 2.65
N ARG A 441 -7.89 -19.97 2.74
CA ARG A 441 -7.17 -19.45 1.56
C ARG A 441 -6.69 -20.56 0.63
N ARG A 442 -6.14 -21.67 1.16
CA ARG A 442 -5.73 -22.82 0.33
C ARG A 442 -6.93 -23.45 -0.37
N GLN A 443 -7.98 -23.77 0.39
CA GLN A 443 -9.21 -24.37 -0.14
C GLN A 443 -9.85 -23.48 -1.22
N LEU A 444 -9.91 -22.17 -1.00
CA LEU A 444 -10.43 -21.20 -1.96
C LEU A 444 -9.62 -21.23 -3.27
N LEU A 445 -8.29 -21.21 -3.19
CA LEU A 445 -7.43 -21.24 -4.38
C LEU A 445 -7.44 -22.59 -5.10
N GLU A 446 -7.54 -23.70 -4.38
CA GLU A 446 -7.64 -25.05 -4.95
C GLU A 446 -8.99 -25.28 -5.64
N ALA A 447 -10.08 -24.73 -5.08
CA ALA A 447 -11.42 -24.79 -5.67
C ALA A 447 -11.62 -23.78 -6.80
N ASN A 448 -10.76 -22.77 -6.91
CA ASN A 448 -10.91 -21.69 -7.88
C ASN A 448 -10.65 -22.17 -9.31
N THR A 449 -11.67 -22.12 -10.15
CA THR A 449 -11.58 -22.44 -11.58
C THR A 449 -11.42 -21.21 -12.48
N GLU A 450 -11.44 -20.00 -11.90
CA GLU A 450 -11.36 -18.75 -12.65
C GLU A 450 -9.91 -18.26 -12.80
N TYR A 451 -9.56 -17.86 -14.02
CA TYR A 451 -8.22 -17.35 -14.36
C TYR A 451 -8.31 -16.06 -15.17
N ALA A 452 -7.24 -15.28 -15.13
CA ALA A 452 -7.04 -14.08 -15.93
C ALA A 452 -5.65 -14.10 -16.59
N GLU A 453 -5.48 -13.30 -17.64
CA GLU A 453 -4.18 -13.11 -18.27
C GLU A 453 -3.48 -11.86 -17.73
N VAL A 454 -2.29 -12.03 -17.14
CA VAL A 454 -1.46 -10.92 -16.66
C VAL A 454 -0.08 -11.04 -17.27
N ARG A 455 0.24 -10.13 -18.19
CA ARG A 455 1.54 -10.11 -18.89
C ARG A 455 1.89 -11.46 -19.53
N GLY A 456 0.89 -12.13 -20.12
CA GLY A 456 1.03 -13.45 -20.75
C GLY A 456 1.00 -14.65 -19.80
N ALA A 457 0.96 -14.43 -18.48
CA ALA A 457 0.77 -15.50 -17.50
C ALA A 457 -0.72 -15.73 -17.21
N HIS A 458 -1.13 -17.00 -17.09
CA HIS A 458 -2.44 -17.38 -16.57
C HIS A 458 -2.38 -17.44 -15.05
N VAL A 459 -3.13 -16.58 -14.38
CA VAL A 459 -3.06 -16.40 -12.92
C VAL A 459 -4.43 -16.62 -12.28
N PRO A 460 -4.50 -17.11 -11.03
CA PRO A 460 -5.77 -17.27 -10.32
C PRO A 460 -6.51 -15.94 -10.21
N ALA A 461 -7.77 -15.91 -10.63
CA ALA A 461 -8.64 -14.75 -10.57
C ALA A 461 -9.72 -14.96 -9.49
N LEU A 462 -9.59 -14.26 -8.37
CA LEU A 462 -10.55 -14.26 -7.27
C LEU A 462 -11.59 -13.16 -7.51
N ARG A 463 -12.72 -13.54 -8.12
CA ARG A 463 -13.84 -12.64 -8.44
C ARG A 463 -15.04 -12.96 -7.54
N PRO A 464 -15.52 -12.03 -6.70
CA PRO A 464 -16.66 -12.32 -5.85
C PRO A 464 -17.94 -12.41 -6.70
N PRO A 465 -18.91 -13.30 -6.39
CA PRO A 465 -20.12 -13.49 -7.20
C PRO A 465 -20.98 -12.24 -7.38
N THR A 466 -20.85 -11.27 -6.46
CA THR A 466 -21.58 -10.00 -6.48
C THR A 466 -20.89 -8.90 -7.28
N TRP A 467 -19.67 -9.15 -7.78
CA TRP A 467 -18.98 -8.24 -8.68
C TRP A 467 -19.45 -8.43 -10.12
N ARG A 468 -19.68 -7.32 -10.80
CA ARG A 468 -20.12 -7.30 -12.19
C ARG A 468 -19.03 -6.70 -13.07
N PRO A 469 -18.52 -7.45 -14.07
CA PRO A 469 -17.53 -6.91 -15.00
C PRO A 469 -18.11 -5.76 -15.82
N VAL A 470 -17.27 -4.77 -16.10
CA VAL A 470 -17.58 -3.63 -16.96
C VAL A 470 -16.70 -3.72 -18.21
N PRO A 471 -17.29 -3.82 -19.42
CA PRO A 471 -16.54 -3.90 -20.67
C PRO A 471 -15.57 -2.74 -20.84
N VAL A 472 -14.38 -3.03 -21.35
CA VAL A 472 -13.38 -2.01 -21.67
C VAL A 472 -13.45 -1.58 -23.13
N VAL A 473 -13.17 -0.30 -23.38
CA VAL A 473 -13.01 0.23 -24.73
C VAL A 473 -11.56 0.03 -25.16
N ARG A 474 -11.34 -0.79 -26.21
CA ARG A 474 -10.02 -0.91 -26.85
C ARG A 474 -9.72 0.35 -27.65
N LEU A 475 -8.50 0.85 -27.54
CA LEU A 475 -8.03 2.00 -28.29
C LEU A 475 -7.25 1.51 -29.50
N ALA A 476 -7.41 2.18 -30.64
CA ALA A 476 -6.55 1.93 -31.79
C ALA A 476 -5.09 2.26 -31.42
N PRO A 477 -4.09 1.50 -31.92
CA PRO A 477 -2.70 1.90 -31.80
C PRO A 477 -2.52 3.31 -32.39
N PRO A 478 -1.66 4.16 -31.84
CA PRO A 478 -1.31 5.42 -32.49
C PRO A 478 -0.79 5.13 -33.92
N ALA A 479 -1.30 5.89 -34.88
CA ALA A 479 -1.04 5.73 -36.32
C ALA A 479 0.40 6.02 -36.71
#